data_AF-A0A661NZ77-F1
#
_entry.id   AF-A0A661NZ77-F1
#
_cell.length_a   1.000
_cell.length_b   1.000
_cell.length_c   1.000
_cell.angle_alpha   90.00
_cell.angle_beta   90.00
_cell.angle_gamma   90.00
#
_symmetry.space_group_name_H-M   'P 1'
#
loop_
_entity.id
_entity.type
_entity.pdbx_description
1 polymer ?
#
loop_
_entity_poly.entity_id
_entity_poly.type
_entity_poly.pdbx_seq_one_letter_code
_entity_poly.pdbx_strand_id
1 'polypeptide(L)'
;MRQFQKGQVRAFEILLERHQAPVYRFVFRFVADREVARDLVQEVFLRVVARRDSFERRSKFTTWLYTIARNLCIDHHRRMQHRRHQSLDSPAREEGMSLLERLDSGKTPPDESAHQRRLRGHIGRAIEALGHDQKEVFLLREQGVPFDEIARLVGAPLNTVKSRMRYALQNLRANLEAQGVEL
;
A
#
# COMPACT_ATOMS: atom_id res chain seq x y z
N MET A 1 -20.34 -1.91 -4.49
CA MET A 1 -20.04 -1.18 -5.75
C MET A 1 -21.23 -1.04 -6.68
N ARG A 2 -21.82 -2.11 -7.23
CA ARG A 2 -22.99 -1.99 -8.13
C ARG A 2 -24.15 -1.19 -7.53
N GLN A 3 -24.50 -1.50 -6.27
CA GLN A 3 -25.53 -0.76 -5.54
C GLN A 3 -25.12 0.70 -5.30
N PHE A 4 -23.84 0.96 -5.03
CA PHE A 4 -23.33 2.31 -4.84
C PHE A 4 -23.39 3.16 -6.12
N GLN A 5 -23.08 2.58 -7.29
CA GLN A 5 -23.28 3.23 -8.60
C GLN A 5 -24.74 3.62 -8.85
N LYS A 6 -25.69 2.87 -8.27
CA LYS A 6 -27.13 3.17 -8.33
C LYS A 6 -27.59 4.19 -7.27
N GLY A 7 -26.66 4.85 -6.57
CA GLY A 7 -26.96 5.88 -5.57
C GLY A 7 -27.23 5.33 -4.15
N GLN A 8 -27.08 4.03 -3.90
CA GLN A 8 -27.29 3.48 -2.55
C GLN A 8 -26.09 3.82 -1.66
N VAL A 9 -26.23 4.84 -0.82
CA VAL A 9 -25.17 5.35 0.08
C VAL A 9 -24.66 4.26 1.03
N ARG A 10 -25.55 3.45 1.60
CA ARG A 10 -25.17 2.33 2.50
C ARG A 10 -24.23 1.32 1.84
N ALA A 11 -24.28 1.18 0.51
CA ALA A 11 -23.36 0.30 -0.20
C ALA A 11 -21.93 0.85 -0.26
N PHE A 12 -21.73 2.16 -0.05
CA PHE A 12 -20.41 2.76 0.12
C PHE A 12 -19.86 2.52 1.53
N GLU A 13 -20.68 2.64 2.58
CA GLU A 13 -20.26 2.34 3.96
C GLU A 13 -19.66 0.94 4.06
N ILE A 14 -20.31 -0.06 3.47
CA ILE A 14 -19.81 -1.45 3.43
C ILE A 14 -18.46 -1.54 2.68
N LEU A 15 -18.26 -0.76 1.61
CA LEU A 15 -16.98 -0.73 0.90
C LEU A 15 -15.90 -0.05 1.75
N LEU A 16 -16.23 1.05 2.41
CA LEU A 16 -15.33 1.79 3.26
C LEU A 16 -14.86 0.91 4.44
N GLU A 17 -15.79 0.36 5.21
CA GLU A 17 -15.49 -0.53 6.34
C GLU A 17 -14.60 -1.71 5.93
N ARG A 18 -14.91 -2.32 4.77
CA ARG A 18 -14.16 -3.47 4.28
C ARG A 18 -12.75 -3.14 3.83
N HIS A 19 -12.54 -1.95 3.27
CA HIS A 19 -11.31 -1.65 2.52
C HIS A 19 -10.44 -0.57 3.15
N GLN A 20 -10.92 0.22 4.11
CA GLN A 20 -10.17 1.32 4.70
C GLN A 20 -8.87 0.85 5.36
N ALA A 21 -8.92 -0.16 6.22
CA ALA A 21 -7.73 -0.67 6.89
C ALA A 21 -6.72 -1.33 5.92
N PRO A 22 -7.12 -2.21 4.98
CA PRO A 22 -6.23 -2.71 3.94
C PRO A 22 -5.58 -1.62 3.08
N VAL A 23 -6.36 -0.63 2.63
CA VAL A 23 -5.84 0.48 1.82
C VAL A 23 -4.87 1.33 2.64
N TYR A 24 -5.16 1.62 3.91
CA TYR A 24 -4.23 2.32 4.78
C TYR A 24 -2.91 1.57 4.93
N ARG A 25 -2.94 0.27 5.19
CA ARG A 25 -1.70 -0.54 5.31
C ARG A 25 -0.89 -0.51 4.02
N PHE A 26 -1.54 -0.61 2.87
CA PHE A 26 -0.90 -0.49 1.56
C PHE A 26 -0.23 0.89 1.40
N VAL A 27 -0.98 1.97 1.60
CA VAL A 27 -0.50 3.35 1.44
C VAL A 27 0.64 3.63 2.42
N PHE A 28 0.48 3.30 3.70
CA PHE A 28 1.48 3.52 4.73
C PHE A 28 2.80 2.81 4.41
N ARG A 29 2.75 1.54 3.96
CA ARG A 29 3.96 0.80 3.53
C ARG A 29 4.59 1.34 2.25
N PHE A 30 3.86 2.15 1.50
CA PHE A 30 4.36 2.82 0.31
C PHE A 30 5.06 4.14 0.66
N VAL A 31 4.46 4.97 1.54
CA VAL A 31 4.95 6.33 1.84
C VAL A 31 5.77 6.46 3.12
N ALA A 32 5.64 5.51 4.06
CA ALA A 32 6.31 5.51 5.37
C ALA A 32 6.08 6.77 6.23
N ASP A 33 5.01 7.53 5.98
CA ASP A 33 4.59 8.70 6.76
C ASP A 33 3.11 8.56 7.13
N ARG A 34 2.78 8.68 8.43
CA ARG A 34 1.44 8.41 8.96
C ARG A 34 0.41 9.45 8.57
N GLU A 35 0.76 10.72 8.69
CA GLU A 35 -0.17 11.80 8.39
C GLU A 35 -0.42 11.84 6.88
N VAL A 36 0.64 11.68 6.09
CA VAL A 36 0.51 11.50 4.63
C VAL A 36 -0.36 10.29 4.31
N ALA A 37 -0.16 9.14 4.96
CA ALA A 37 -0.95 7.96 4.67
C ALA A 37 -2.45 8.16 4.99
N ARG A 38 -2.79 8.83 6.10
CA ARG A 38 -4.18 9.16 6.43
C ARG A 38 -4.80 10.08 5.38
N ASP A 39 -4.09 11.10 4.96
CA ASP A 39 -4.57 12.07 3.96
C ASP A 39 -4.79 11.38 2.61
N LEU A 40 -3.83 10.57 2.17
CA LEU A 40 -3.94 9.83 0.91
C LEU A 40 -5.08 8.81 0.96
N VAL A 41 -5.32 8.13 2.08
CA VAL A 41 -6.44 7.18 2.21
C VAL A 41 -7.78 7.90 2.13
N GLN A 42 -7.92 9.05 2.79
CA GLN A 42 -9.13 9.87 2.66
C GLN A 42 -9.37 10.25 1.19
N GLU A 43 -8.32 10.75 0.52
CA GLU A 43 -8.38 11.10 -0.90
C GLU A 43 -8.71 9.89 -1.80
N VAL A 44 -8.24 8.67 -1.47
CA VAL A 44 -8.64 7.44 -2.17
C VAL A 44 -10.16 7.27 -2.14
N PHE A 45 -10.77 7.35 -0.96
CA PHE A 45 -12.21 7.12 -0.83
C PHE A 45 -13.03 8.27 -1.40
N LEU A 46 -12.55 9.52 -1.31
CA LEU A 46 -13.15 10.65 -2.03
C LEU A 46 -13.16 10.41 -3.55
N ARG A 47 -12.04 9.92 -4.11
CA ARG A 47 -11.97 9.55 -5.54
C ARG A 47 -12.86 8.37 -5.90
N VAL A 48 -13.01 7.38 -5.01
CA VAL A 48 -13.96 6.27 -5.21
C VAL A 48 -15.39 6.80 -5.32
N VAL A 49 -15.77 7.76 -4.47
CA VAL A 49 -17.10 8.40 -4.52
C VAL A 49 -17.25 9.21 -5.80
N ALA A 50 -16.31 10.10 -6.09
CA ALA A 50 -16.36 11.00 -7.24
C ALA A 50 -16.31 10.26 -8.59
N ARG A 51 -15.62 9.13 -8.65
CA ARG A 51 -15.42 8.34 -9.87
C ARG A 51 -16.22 7.04 -9.88
N ARG A 52 -17.24 6.91 -9.02
CA ARG A 52 -18.00 5.65 -8.89
C ARG A 52 -18.57 5.17 -10.24
N ASP A 53 -18.98 6.10 -11.10
CA ASP A 53 -19.59 5.81 -12.40
C ASP A 53 -18.57 5.38 -13.45
N SER A 54 -17.28 5.70 -13.26
CA SER A 54 -16.20 5.30 -14.16
C SER A 54 -15.73 3.85 -13.94
N PHE A 55 -16.26 3.14 -12.93
CA PHE A 55 -15.89 1.74 -12.71
C PHE A 55 -16.67 0.82 -13.66
N GLU A 56 -16.02 0.48 -14.78
CA GLU A 56 -16.59 -0.34 -15.87
C GLU A 56 -16.62 -1.85 -15.61
N ARG A 57 -16.21 -2.32 -14.42
CA ARG A 57 -16.20 -3.77 -14.05
C ARG A 57 -15.35 -4.67 -14.97
N ARG A 58 -14.43 -4.11 -15.76
CA ARG A 58 -13.43 -4.87 -16.54
C ARG A 58 -12.37 -5.55 -15.65
N SER A 59 -12.22 -5.07 -14.42
CA SER A 59 -11.37 -5.64 -13.37
C SER A 59 -12.15 -5.79 -12.07
N LYS A 60 -11.57 -6.47 -11.08
CA LYS A 60 -12.09 -6.46 -9.71
C LYS A 60 -12.14 -5.02 -9.17
N PHE A 61 -13.08 -4.75 -8.27
CA PHE A 61 -13.14 -3.46 -7.56
C PHE A 61 -11.85 -3.19 -6.79
N THR A 62 -11.26 -4.22 -6.17
CA THR A 62 -10.00 -4.10 -5.44
C THR A 62 -8.86 -3.65 -6.34
N THR A 63 -8.75 -4.18 -7.56
CA THR A 63 -7.78 -3.69 -8.55
C THR A 63 -7.96 -2.20 -8.79
N TRP A 64 -9.19 -1.77 -9.10
CA TRP A 64 -9.48 -0.36 -9.38
C TRP A 64 -9.18 0.55 -8.17
N LEU A 65 -9.51 0.08 -6.97
CA LEU A 65 -9.20 0.77 -5.71
C LEU A 65 -7.69 0.95 -5.51
N TYR A 66 -6.91 -0.12 -5.69
CA TYR A 66 -5.45 -0.05 -5.54
C TYR A 66 -4.78 0.72 -6.68
N THR A 67 -5.39 0.81 -7.86
CA THR A 67 -4.96 1.77 -8.89
C THR A 67 -5.05 3.21 -8.41
N ILE A 68 -6.17 3.59 -7.79
CA ILE A 68 -6.36 4.95 -7.24
C ILE A 68 -5.33 5.22 -6.14
N ALA A 69 -5.20 4.28 -5.19
CA ALA A 69 -4.26 4.40 -4.07
C ALA A 69 -2.81 4.50 -4.54
N ARG A 70 -2.39 3.63 -5.47
CA ARG A 70 -1.06 3.66 -6.08
C ARG A 70 -0.78 5.00 -6.74
N ASN A 71 -1.67 5.48 -7.61
CA ASN A 71 -1.47 6.73 -8.33
C ASN A 71 -1.27 7.91 -7.38
N LEU A 72 -2.03 7.95 -6.28
CA LEU A 72 -1.86 8.94 -5.22
C LEU A 72 -0.50 8.84 -4.52
N CYS A 73 -0.02 7.63 -4.22
CA CYS A 73 1.30 7.41 -3.63
C CYS A 73 2.43 7.85 -4.58
N ILE A 74 2.32 7.51 -5.87
CA ILE A 74 3.28 7.92 -6.90
C ILE A 74 3.31 9.43 -7.07
N ASP A 75 2.14 10.08 -7.13
CA ASP A 75 2.05 11.53 -7.22
C ASP A 75 2.66 12.22 -6.00
N HIS A 76 2.44 11.67 -4.80
CA HIS A 76 3.07 12.16 -3.59
C HIS A 76 4.60 12.01 -3.63
N HIS A 77 5.09 10.81 -4.00
CA HIS A 77 6.52 10.54 -4.10
C HIS A 77 7.21 11.49 -5.09
N ARG A 78 6.63 11.65 -6.29
CA ARG A 78 7.13 12.58 -7.32
C ARG A 78 7.19 14.02 -6.80
N ARG A 79 6.16 14.49 -6.08
CA ARG A 79 6.16 15.83 -5.46
C ARG A 79 7.27 15.99 -4.43
N MET A 80 7.53 14.98 -3.61
CA MET A 80 8.61 15.02 -2.61
C MET A 80 10.00 15.01 -3.24
N GLN A 81 10.21 14.23 -4.31
CA GLN A 81 11.45 14.25 -5.07
C GLN A 81 11.71 15.66 -5.64
N HIS A 82 10.72 16.29 -6.27
CA HIS A 82 10.88 17.65 -6.80
C HIS A 82 11.20 18.68 -5.71
N ARG A 83 10.55 18.60 -4.54
CA ARG A 83 10.83 19.50 -3.40
C ARG A 83 12.25 19.31 -2.85
N ARG A 84 12.73 18.06 -2.73
CA ARG A 84 14.11 17.76 -2.30
C ARG A 84 15.16 18.23 -3.30
N HIS A 85 14.89 18.13 -4.60
CA HIS A 85 15.80 18.67 -5.62
C HIS A 85 15.85 20.21 -5.61
N GLN A 86 14.82 20.88 -5.09
CA GLN A 86 14.78 22.35 -4.94
C GLN A 86 15.30 22.83 -3.57
N SER A 87 15.39 21.96 -2.57
CA SER A 87 15.82 22.28 -1.21
C SER A 87 16.91 21.30 -0.78
N LEU A 88 18.18 21.73 -0.89
CA LEU A 88 19.37 20.93 -0.55
C LEU A 88 19.58 20.73 0.96
N ASP A 89 18.67 21.16 1.82
CA ASP A 89 18.70 20.89 3.26
C ASP A 89 17.37 20.31 3.74
N SER A 90 17.34 19.02 4.05
CA SER A 90 16.33 18.50 4.98
C SER A 90 16.83 17.21 5.64
N PRO A 91 16.86 17.15 6.99
CA PRO A 91 17.31 15.97 7.70
C PRO A 91 16.32 14.81 7.56
N ALA A 92 16.87 13.59 7.58
CA ALA A 92 16.11 12.35 7.55
C ALA A 92 15.16 12.27 8.75
N ARG A 93 13.87 11.99 8.50
CA ARG A 93 12.88 11.77 9.56
C ARG A 93 13.04 10.38 10.15
N GLU A 94 13.20 10.33 11.47
CA GLU A 94 13.28 9.12 12.29
C GLU A 94 11.94 8.36 12.39
N GLU A 95 12.09 7.05 12.21
CA GLU A 95 11.34 5.90 12.74
C GLU A 95 9.88 6.10 13.19
N GLY A 96 8.96 5.86 12.26
CA GLY A 96 7.53 5.71 12.53
C GLY A 96 7.11 4.32 13.00
N MET A 97 7.79 3.68 13.96
CA MET A 97 7.35 2.38 14.52
C MET A 97 6.07 2.50 15.38
N SER A 98 5.19 1.50 15.27
CA SER A 98 3.93 1.30 16.03
C SER A 98 2.71 2.18 15.66
N LEU A 99 2.06 1.87 14.53
CA LEU A 99 0.61 2.08 14.35
C LEU A 99 0.00 1.14 13.29
N LEU A 100 0.62 -0.01 13.01
CA LEU A 100 -0.15 -1.12 12.41
C LEU A 100 -1.21 -1.63 13.42
N GLU A 101 -1.05 -1.28 14.71
CA GLU A 101 -1.81 -1.79 15.86
C GLU A 101 -3.17 -1.09 16.12
N ARG A 102 -3.43 0.11 15.58
CA ARG A 102 -4.66 0.87 15.94
C ARG A 102 -5.76 0.93 14.87
N LEU A 103 -5.52 0.46 13.66
CA LEU A 103 -6.53 0.43 12.59
C LEU A 103 -7.17 -0.96 12.38
N ASP A 104 -6.85 -1.91 13.25
CA ASP A 104 -7.53 -3.20 13.39
C ASP A 104 -8.79 -3.10 14.28
N SER A 105 -9.51 -1.96 14.25
CA SER A 105 -10.79 -1.77 14.93
C SER A 105 -11.95 -2.51 14.26
N GLY A 106 -11.67 -3.72 13.76
CA GLY A 106 -12.61 -4.73 13.31
C GLY A 106 -12.16 -6.10 13.82
N LYS A 107 -12.04 -6.24 15.15
CA LYS A 107 -11.70 -7.47 15.90
C LYS A 107 -10.28 -8.03 15.66
N THR A 108 -9.30 -7.50 16.38
CA THR A 108 -8.06 -8.23 16.69
C THR A 108 -7.97 -8.44 18.21
N PRO A 109 -7.72 -9.67 18.69
CA PRO A 109 -7.71 -9.98 20.12
C PRO A 109 -6.55 -9.30 20.85
N PRO A 110 -6.64 -9.08 22.17
CA PRO A 110 -5.71 -8.22 22.93
C PRO A 110 -4.32 -8.82 23.19
N ASP A 111 -3.97 -9.95 22.57
CA ASP A 111 -2.83 -10.77 22.97
C ASP A 111 -1.82 -10.94 21.83
N GLU A 112 -1.29 -9.82 21.34
CA GLU A 112 -0.17 -9.86 20.41
C GLU A 112 1.13 -10.03 21.21
N SER A 113 1.80 -11.16 21.02
CA SER A 113 3.04 -11.45 21.76
C SER A 113 4.15 -10.47 21.37
N ALA A 114 5.11 -10.23 22.29
CA ALA A 114 6.30 -9.43 22.00
C ALA A 114 7.12 -9.98 20.82
N HIS A 115 6.98 -11.27 20.51
CA HIS A 115 7.59 -11.91 19.34
C HIS A 115 6.94 -11.43 18.03
N GLN A 116 5.60 -11.42 17.95
CA GLN A 116 4.88 -10.93 16.76
C GLN A 116 5.16 -9.46 16.45
N ARG A 117 5.23 -8.60 17.48
CA ARG A 117 5.60 -7.19 17.31
C ARG A 117 7.00 -7.02 16.71
N ARG A 118 7.98 -7.79 17.23
CA ARG A 118 9.35 -7.78 16.70
C ARG A 118 9.39 -8.23 15.24
N LEU A 119 8.73 -9.35 14.92
CA LEU A 119 8.65 -9.87 13.55
C LEU A 119 8.03 -8.86 12.58
N ARG A 120 6.92 -8.20 12.97
CA ARG A 120 6.30 -7.13 12.18
C ARG A 120 7.25 -5.95 11.94
N GLY A 121 8.03 -5.57 12.95
CA GLY A 121 9.07 -4.55 12.81
C GLY A 121 10.15 -4.94 11.79
N HIS A 122 10.62 -6.18 11.83
CA HIS A 122 11.60 -6.71 10.87
C HIS A 122 11.05 -6.72 9.44
N ILE A 123 9.81 -7.18 9.27
CA ILE A 123 9.11 -7.17 7.97
C ILE A 123 8.99 -5.74 7.46
N GLY A 124 8.53 -4.80 8.30
CA GLY A 124 8.39 -3.38 7.95
C GLY A 124 9.69 -2.80 7.40
N ARG A 125 10.80 -2.94 8.12
CA ARG A 125 12.13 -2.48 7.68
C ARG A 125 12.59 -3.15 6.39
N ALA A 126 12.39 -4.47 6.27
CA ALA A 126 12.77 -5.20 5.06
C ALA A 126 12.00 -4.71 3.82
N ILE A 127 10.72 -4.36 3.97
CA ILE A 127 9.92 -3.76 2.89
C ILE A 127 10.42 -2.36 2.58
N GLU A 128 10.71 -1.54 3.60
CA GLU A 128 11.22 -0.18 3.41
C GLU A 128 12.52 -0.16 2.60
N ALA A 129 13.40 -1.15 2.84
CA ALA A 129 14.67 -1.34 2.13
C ALA A 129 14.51 -1.79 0.66
N LEU A 130 13.33 -2.24 0.22
CA LEU A 130 13.10 -2.59 -1.17
C LEU A 130 13.19 -1.36 -2.08
N GLY A 131 13.82 -1.54 -3.23
CA GLY A 131 13.76 -0.56 -4.33
C GLY A 131 12.31 -0.27 -4.73
N HIS A 132 12.03 0.97 -5.12
CA HIS A 132 10.66 1.46 -5.39
C HIS A 132 9.85 0.50 -6.28
N ASP A 133 10.41 0.08 -7.41
CA ASP A 133 9.75 -0.81 -8.37
C ASP A 133 9.46 -2.21 -7.81
N GLN A 134 10.33 -2.71 -6.94
CA GLN A 134 10.16 -4.01 -6.27
C GLN A 134 9.07 -3.91 -5.20
N LYS A 135 9.15 -2.86 -4.37
CA LYS A 135 8.16 -2.53 -3.32
C LYS A 135 6.77 -2.39 -3.91
N GLU A 136 6.63 -1.63 -5.00
CA GLU A 136 5.36 -1.41 -5.67
C GLU A 136 4.71 -2.71 -6.16
N VAL A 137 5.47 -3.54 -6.89
CA VAL A 137 4.97 -4.83 -7.40
C VAL A 137 4.60 -5.75 -6.24
N PHE A 138 5.44 -5.81 -5.20
CA PHE A 138 5.20 -6.63 -4.02
C PHE A 138 3.91 -6.23 -3.30
N LEU A 139 3.72 -4.94 -3.00
CA LEU A 139 2.54 -4.44 -2.29
C LEU A 139 1.26 -4.64 -3.11
N LEU A 140 1.27 -4.39 -4.41
CA LEU A 140 0.10 -4.66 -5.27
C LEU A 140 -0.24 -6.15 -5.30
N ARG A 141 0.78 -7.02 -5.37
CA ARG A 141 0.58 -8.47 -5.42
C ARG A 141 0.02 -9.01 -4.11
N GLU A 142 0.49 -8.50 -2.98
CA GLU A 142 -0.01 -8.84 -1.64
C GLU A 142 -1.52 -8.54 -1.50
N GLN A 143 -2.00 -7.47 -2.16
CA GLN A 143 -3.41 -7.12 -2.19
C GLN A 143 -4.23 -7.92 -3.22
N GLY A 144 -3.64 -8.95 -3.81
CA GLY A 144 -4.31 -9.88 -4.73
C GLY A 144 -4.45 -9.37 -6.16
N VAL A 145 -3.78 -8.28 -6.54
CA VAL A 145 -3.78 -7.79 -7.92
C VAL A 145 -3.03 -8.81 -8.82
N PRO A 146 -3.64 -9.30 -9.91
CA PRO A 146 -2.99 -10.17 -10.90
C PRO A 146 -1.77 -9.52 -11.56
N PHE A 147 -0.77 -10.33 -11.96
CA PHE A 147 0.46 -9.80 -12.55
C PHE A 147 0.26 -9.06 -13.87
N ASP A 148 -0.72 -9.46 -14.69
CA ASP A 148 -1.05 -8.78 -15.93
C ASP A 148 -1.71 -7.41 -15.67
N GLU A 149 -2.52 -7.30 -14.62
CA GLU A 149 -3.06 -6.01 -14.16
C GLU A 149 -1.93 -5.13 -13.59
N ILE A 150 -1.03 -5.70 -12.77
CA ILE A 150 0.13 -4.96 -12.26
C ILE A 150 0.99 -4.44 -13.43
N ALA A 151 1.25 -5.26 -14.44
CA ALA A 151 1.99 -4.85 -15.65
C ALA A 151 1.37 -3.65 -16.35
N ARG A 152 0.04 -3.65 -16.52
CA ARG A 152 -0.70 -2.50 -17.06
C ARG A 152 -0.59 -1.26 -16.17
N LEU A 153 -0.69 -1.43 -14.86
CA LEU A 153 -0.64 -0.33 -13.90
C LEU A 153 0.73 0.33 -13.82
N VAL A 154 1.79 -0.46 -13.78
CA VAL A 154 3.17 0.04 -13.65
C VAL A 154 3.81 0.40 -14.99
N GLY A 155 3.15 0.12 -16.12
CA GLY A 155 3.66 0.41 -17.46
C GLY A 155 4.91 -0.40 -17.81
N ALA A 156 5.01 -1.65 -17.36
CA ALA A 156 6.15 -2.53 -17.62
C ALA A 156 5.71 -3.89 -18.20
N PRO A 157 6.57 -4.57 -19.00
CA PRO A 157 6.27 -5.91 -19.49
C PRO A 157 5.98 -6.91 -18.36
N LEU A 158 5.11 -7.88 -18.63
CA LEU A 158 4.74 -8.92 -17.65
C LEU A 158 5.96 -9.66 -17.07
N ASN A 159 6.96 -9.95 -17.91
CA ASN A 159 8.20 -10.61 -17.47
C ASN A 159 9.04 -9.70 -16.56
N THR A 160 9.03 -8.39 -16.80
CA THR A 160 9.68 -7.41 -15.93
C THR A 160 9.01 -7.36 -14.56
N VAL A 161 7.67 -7.36 -14.52
CA VAL A 161 6.91 -7.41 -13.25
C VAL A 161 7.21 -8.70 -12.48
N LYS A 162 7.18 -9.86 -13.15
CA LYS A 162 7.54 -11.14 -12.51
C LYS A 162 8.96 -11.13 -11.95
N SER A 163 9.90 -10.55 -12.70
CA SER A 163 11.29 -10.41 -12.25
C SER A 163 11.40 -9.46 -11.06
N ARG A 164 10.73 -8.30 -11.08
CA ARG A 164 10.65 -7.37 -9.93
C ARG A 164 10.10 -8.07 -8.69
N MET A 165 9.04 -8.87 -8.83
CA MET A 165 8.49 -9.66 -7.71
C MET A 165 9.51 -10.68 -7.18
N ARG A 166 10.18 -11.42 -8.06
CA ARG A 166 11.22 -12.38 -7.67
C ARG A 166 12.33 -11.70 -6.87
N TYR A 167 12.85 -10.58 -7.37
CA TYR A 167 13.90 -9.82 -6.68
C TYR A 167 13.40 -9.20 -5.38
N ALA A 168 12.14 -8.74 -5.32
CA ALA A 168 11.53 -8.28 -4.07
C ALA A 168 11.56 -9.38 -3.00
N LEU A 169 11.14 -10.61 -3.34
CA LEU A 169 11.14 -11.74 -2.41
C LEU A 169 12.57 -12.14 -1.98
N GLN A 170 13.52 -12.16 -2.91
CA GLN A 170 14.93 -12.44 -2.59
C GLN A 170 15.51 -11.40 -1.63
N ASN A 171 15.26 -10.12 -1.90
CA ASN A 171 15.75 -9.03 -1.06
C ASN A 171 15.07 -9.01 0.31
N LEU A 172 13.76 -9.28 0.38
CA LEU A 172 13.06 -9.43 1.66
C LEU A 172 13.67 -10.54 2.50
N ARG A 173 13.89 -11.71 1.90
CA ARG A 173 14.52 -12.85 2.57
C ARG A 173 15.89 -12.50 3.12
N ALA A 174 16.77 -11.95 2.26
CA ALA A 174 18.12 -11.56 2.66
C ALA A 174 18.12 -10.51 3.79
N ASN A 175 17.21 -9.53 3.73
CA ASN A 175 17.09 -8.51 4.77
C ASN A 175 16.54 -9.06 6.09
N LEU A 176 15.67 -10.07 6.05
CA LEU A 176 15.14 -10.72 7.26
C LEU A 176 16.20 -11.63 7.90
N GLU A 177 16.93 -12.41 7.11
CA GLU A 177 18.06 -13.23 7.57
C GLU A 177 19.16 -12.34 8.20
N ALA A 178 19.51 -11.22 7.56
CA ALA A 178 20.48 -10.25 8.10
C ALA A 178 20.03 -9.59 9.41
N GLN A 179 18.72 -9.55 9.66
CA GLN A 179 18.14 -9.05 10.90
C GLN A 179 17.99 -10.14 11.98
N GLY A 180 18.49 -11.36 11.74
CA GLY A 180 18.43 -12.48 12.67
C GLY A 180 17.06 -13.15 12.75
N VAL A 181 16.20 -12.99 11.74
CA VAL A 181 14.94 -13.71 11.64
C VAL A 181 15.20 -15.05 10.97
N GLU A 182 14.97 -16.15 11.69
CA GLU A 182 14.95 -17.50 11.12
C GLU A 182 13.66 -17.69 10.29
N LEU A 183 13.79 -18.08 9.02
CA LEU A 183 12.70 -18.20 8.04
C LEU A 183 12.38 -19.65 7.68
#